data_AF-A0AAW0K943-F1
#
_entry.id   AF-A0AAW0K943-F1
#
_cell.length_a   1.000
_cell.length_b   1.000
_cell.length_c   1.000
_cell.angle_alpha   90.00
_cell.angle_beta   90.00
_cell.angle_gamma   90.00
#
_symmetry.space_group_name_H-M   'P 1'
#
loop_
_entity.id
_entity.type
_entity.pdbx_description
1 polymer ?
#
loop_
_entity_poly.entity_id
_entity_poly.type
_entity_poly.pdbx_seq_one_letter_code
_entity_poly.pdbx_strand_id
1 'polypeptide(L)' 'MACCLLHDGDVVPRDVSAATATIKTKHSIQSVACCPTGFKVGINYQPPTVVPGGDLVKVQRAVCMPSKITAIAMA' A
#
# COMPACT_ATOMS: atom_id res chain seq x y z
N MET A 1 10.95 -2.43 -10.89
CA MET A 1 10.20 -3.11 -9.80
C MET A 1 9.09 -2.15 -9.37
N ALA A 2 7.82 -2.56 -9.40
CA ALA A 2 6.70 -1.63 -9.20
C ALA A 2 5.95 -1.95 -7.90
N CYS A 3 5.66 -0.93 -7.09
CA CYS A 3 4.82 -1.01 -5.91
C CYS A 3 3.71 0.03 -6.01
N CYS A 4 2.47 -0.35 -5.73
CA CYS A 4 1.37 0.59 -5.60
C CYS A 4 0.77 0.49 -4.19
N LEU A 5 0.25 1.61 -3.68
CA LEU A 5 -0.51 1.70 -2.44
C LEU A 5 -1.94 2.10 -2.81
N LEU A 6 -2.89 1.19 -2.65
CA LEU A 6 -4.32 1.44 -2.91
C LEU A 6 -5.03 1.52 -1.57
N HIS A 7 -5.44 2.72 -1.19
CA HIS A 7 -6.12 3.00 0.07
C HIS A 7 -7.64 3.05 -0.12
N ASP A 8 -8.36 2.51 0.85
CA ASP A 8 -9.82 2.59 0.95
C ASP A 8 -10.22 3.20 2.30
N GLY A 9 -11.22 4.08 2.32
CA GLY A 9 -11.83 4.65 3.52
C GLY A 9 -11.28 6.01 3.95
N ASP A 10 -11.35 6.29 5.25
CA ASP A 10 -10.95 7.58 5.82
C ASP A 10 -9.42 7.71 5.87
N VAL A 11 -8.87 8.28 4.80
CA VAL A 11 -7.42 8.41 4.57
C VAL A 11 -7.09 9.82 4.10
N VAL A 12 -6.24 10.50 4.87
CA VAL A 12 -5.76 11.84 4.54
C VAL A 12 -4.52 11.74 3.62
N PRO A 13 -4.51 12.36 2.42
CA PRO A 13 -3.39 12.26 1.48
C PRO A 13 -2.02 12.69 2.06
N ARG A 14 -2.03 13.66 2.98
CA ARG A 14 -0.82 14.11 3.70
C ARG A 14 -0.18 12.99 4.49
N ASP A 15 -0.99 12.19 5.18
CA ASP A 15 -0.49 11.10 6.03
C ASP A 15 0.06 9.96 5.17
N VAL A 16 -0.52 9.72 4.00
CA VAL A 16 0.00 8.75 3.01
C VAL A 16 1.37 9.20 2.48
N SER A 17 1.54 10.49 2.19
CA SER A 17 2.83 11.03 1.75
C SER A 17 3.91 10.87 2.84
N ALA A 18 3.57 11.20 4.09
CA ALA A 18 4.47 11.04 5.23
C ALA A 18 4.84 9.56 5.50
N ALA A 19 3.85 8.66 5.42
CA ALA A 19 4.07 7.22 5.56
C ALA A 19 4.98 6.69 4.43
N THR A 20 4.75 7.11 3.19
CA THR A 20 5.58 6.70 2.04
C THR A 20 7.01 7.20 2.19
N ALA A 21 7.22 8.43 2.65
CA ALA A 21 8.56 8.94 2.95
C ALA A 21 9.26 8.10 4.02
N THR A 22 8.54 7.67 5.06
CA THR A 22 9.06 6.82 6.14
C THR A 22 9.40 5.42 5.65
N ILE A 23 8.58 4.83 4.77
CA ILE A 23 8.83 3.51 4.18
C ILE A 23 10.10 3.55 3.32
N LYS A 24 10.31 4.64 2.57
CA LYS A 24 11.47 4.80 1.68
C LYS A 24 12.81 4.87 2.42
N THR A 25 12.83 5.29 3.68
CA THR A 25 14.08 5.36 4.46
C THR A 25 14.43 4.06 5.18
N LYS A 26 13.52 3.07 5.18
CA LYS A 26 13.79 1.77 5.81
C LYS A 26 14.74 0.94 4.95
N HIS A 27 15.95 0.69 5.46
CA HIS A 27 16.97 -0.14 4.81
C HIS A 27 16.51 -1.58 4.47
N SER A 28 15.49 -2.10 5.17
CA SER A 28 14.90 -3.40 4.87
C SER A 28 14.12 -3.44 3.55
N ILE A 29 13.81 -2.29 2.94
CA ILE A 29 13.03 -2.19 1.71
C ILE A 29 13.96 -1.69 0.60
N GLN A 30 14.42 -2.63 -0.24
CA GLN A 30 15.33 -2.33 -1.33
C GLN A 30 14.54 -2.07 -2.63
N SER A 31 14.63 -0.84 -3.16
CA SER A 31 14.11 -0.52 -4.50
C SER A 31 15.22 -0.66 -5.54
N VAL A 32 14.85 -1.10 -6.74
CA VAL A 32 15.78 -1.19 -7.88
C VAL A 32 16.02 0.21 -8.45
N ALA A 33 17.26 0.53 -8.82
CA ALA A 33 17.68 1.86 -9.29
C ALA A 33 16.84 2.43 -10.46
N CYS A 34 16.21 1.58 -11.28
CA CYS A 34 15.32 2.00 -12.37
C CYS A 34 13.93 2.50 -11.93
N CYS A 35 13.62 2.52 -10.63
CA CYS A 35 12.33 3.00 -10.11
C CYS A 35 12.52 4.12 -9.06
N PRO A 36 12.99 5.31 -9.47
CA PRO A 36 13.36 6.40 -8.57
C PRO A 36 12.17 6.99 -7.77
N THR A 37 10.93 6.88 -8.27
CA THR A 37 9.71 7.41 -7.63
C THR A 37 8.90 6.40 -6.81
N GLY A 38 9.35 5.15 -6.70
CA GLY A 38 9.03 4.17 -5.63
C GLY A 38 7.59 3.63 -5.50
N PHE A 39 6.57 4.48 -5.37
CA PHE A 39 5.20 4.05 -5.06
C PHE A 39 4.16 4.84 -5.84
N LYS A 40 3.28 4.14 -6.57
CA LYS A 40 2.05 4.75 -7.11
C LYS A 40 0.97 4.71 -6.04
N VAL A 41 0.35 5.84 -5.73
CA VAL A 41 -0.68 5.92 -4.69
C VAL A 41 -2.05 6.13 -5.34
N GLY A 42 -3.05 5.37 -4.90
CA GLY A 42 -4.47 5.59 -5.19
C GLY A 42 -5.27 5.63 -3.89
N ILE A 43 -6.30 6.48 -3.84
CA ILE A 43 -7.17 6.62 -2.67
C ILE A 43 -8.61 6.56 -3.15
N ASN A 44 -9.36 5.63 -2.58
CA ASN A 44 -10.81 5.54 -2.64
C ASN A 44 -11.36 5.92 -1.27
N TYR A 45 -12.23 6.92 -1.20
CA TYR A 45 -12.76 7.40 0.09
C TYR A 45 -13.93 6.56 0.61
N GLN A 46 -14.44 5.62 -0.18
CA GLN A 46 -15.45 4.68 0.29
C GLN A 46 -14.83 3.69 1.28
N PRO A 47 -15.44 3.46 2.45
CA PRO A 47 -14.92 2.52 3.44
C PRO A 47 -14.97 1.08 2.90
N PRO A 48 -14.02 0.22 3.29
CA PRO A 48 -14.05 -1.19 2.95
C PRO A 48 -15.36 -1.85 3.38
N THR A 49 -15.93 -2.65 2.48
CA THR A 49 -17.12 -3.45 2.79
C THR A 49 -16.70 -4.83 3.29
N VAL A 50 -17.51 -5.40 4.18
CA VAL A 50 -17.32 -6.77 4.67
C VAL A 50 -18.54 -7.60 4.28
N VAL A 51 -18.32 -8.89 4.05
CA VAL A 51 -19.40 -9.84 3.80
C VAL A 51 -20.12 -10.13 5.12
N PRO A 52 -21.47 -10.04 5.18
CA PRO A 52 -22.23 -10.42 6.38
C PRO A 52 -21.94 -11.86 6.79
N GLY A 53 -21.60 -12.08 8.06
CA GLY A 53 -21.24 -13.41 8.58
C GLY A 53 -19.83 -13.91 8.19
N GLY A 54 -19.02 -13.09 7.52
CA GLY A 54 -17.62 -13.40 7.24
C GLY A 54 -16.69 -13.09 8.41
N ASP A 55 -15.42 -13.48 8.25
CA ASP A 55 -14.42 -13.46 9.34
C ASP A 55 -13.74 -12.10 9.54
N LEU A 56 -14.01 -11.12 8.67
CA LEU A 56 -13.40 -9.79 8.71
C LEU A 56 -14.29 -8.78 9.41
N VAL A 57 -13.70 -8.01 10.32
CA VAL A 57 -14.37 -6.90 11.00
C VAL A 57 -14.45 -5.67 10.09
N LYS A 58 -15.50 -4.85 10.27
CA LYS A 58 -15.58 -3.53 9.63
C LYS A 58 -14.42 -2.65 10.10
N VAL A 59 -13.75 -2.01 9.16
CA VAL A 59 -12.64 -1.09 9.40
C VAL A 59 -12.91 0.26 8.77
N GLN A 60 -12.37 1.33 9.37
CA GLN A 60 -12.50 2.69 8.83
C GLN A 60 -11.61 2.93 7.61
N ARG A 61 -10.53 2.16 7.50
CA ARG A 61 -9.55 2.26 6.41
C ARG A 61 -8.85 0.93 6.17
N ALA A 62 -8.46 0.69 4.93
CA ALA A 62 -7.61 -0.44 4.55
C ALA A 62 -6.59 -0.01 3.50
N VAL A 63 -5.59 -0.86 3.26
CA VAL A 63 -4.62 -0.67 2.18
C VAL A 63 -4.30 -2.01 1.51
N CYS A 64 -4.23 -1.99 0.19
CA CYS A 64 -3.70 -3.08 -0.62
C CYS A 64 -2.40 -2.63 -1.30
N MET A 65 -1.36 -3.46 -1.26
CA MET A 65 -0.07 -3.18 -1.88
C MET A 65 0.27 -4.22 -2.97
N PRO A 66 -0.25 -4.09 -4.19
CA PRO A 66 0.24 -4.90 -5.29
C PRO A 66 1.69 -4.49 -5.59
N SER A 67 2.61 -5.44 -5.41
CA SER A 67 4.04 -5.26 -5.62
C SER A 67 4.58 -6.37 -6.51
N LYS A 68 5.42 -6.00 -7.48
CA LYS A 68 6.18 -6.94 -8.30
C LYS A 68 7.59 -6.98 -7.75
N ILE A 69 7.98 -8.05 -7.04
CA ILE A 69 9.33 -8.24 -6.49
C ILE A 69 10.00 -9.49 -7.07
N THR A 70 11.33 -9.55 -7.07
CA THR A 70 12.09 -10.71 -7.59
C THR A 70 12.01 -11.92 -6.67
N ALA A 71 11.74 -11.71 -5.37
CA ALA A 71 11.60 -12.80 -4.41
C ALA A 71 10.51 -13.81 -4.78
N ILE A 72 9.47 -13.41 -5.54
CA ILE A 72 8.42 -14.32 -6.02
C ILE A 72 8.99 -15.39 -6.96
N ALA A 73 10.02 -15.07 -7.76
CA ALA A 73 10.65 -16.04 -8.65
C ALA A 73 11.51 -17.07 -7.90
N MET A 74 11.78 -16.84 -6.61
CA MET A 74 12.56 -17.74 -5.75
C MET A 74 11.67 -18.54 -4.78
N ALA A 75 10.35 -18.37 -4.87
CA ALA A 75 9.36 -19.03 -4.01
C ALA A 75 8.86 -20.34 -4.64
#